data_AF-A0A8N4IGC5-F1
#
_entry.id   AF-A0A8N4IGC5-F1
#
_cell.length_a   1.000
_cell.length_b   1.000
_cell.length_c   1.000
_cell.angle_alpha   90.00
_cell.angle_beta   90.00
_cell.angle_gamma   90.00
#
_symmetry.space_group_name_H-M   'P 1'
#
loop_
_entity.id
_entity.type
_entity.pdbx_description
1 polymer ?
#
loop_
_entity_poly.entity_id
_entity_poly.type
_entity_poly.pdbx_seq_one_letter_code
_entity_poly.pdbx_strand_id
1 'polypeptide(L)'
;MPRRNLVAWNAMLSGLSMHGMAAEVLKLFSRMVAEEALQPDDITFVGVLSACSRSGLVEQGEKFFHELGTVYGLKPKVEHYACMVDLLGRAGRLEEAEALVREMPVLPNEVVLGSLLASCSLHGKLDLGRRLMEELVQMDPHNTEYHVLLSNMYASSGRHFEADGLREAMRRKGIRKAPGISFIEVNGQVHQFSAGDKSHPQAREVHAMLDEVVQRLRMAGYVPDVASQIPRAMDNYLENWEEREQALLVHSEKLAICFGLISTRPGLPLRIFKNLRICTDCHAVIKLISDIFGREVIVRDRNRFHCFRKEMEKPAVGTRKLFQGHLISAMAIGFVVRGSNGYEEDQD
;
A
#
# COMPACT_ATOMS: atom_id res chain seq x y z
N MET A 1 13.17 22.66 -22.82
CA MET A 1 12.55 23.63 -21.89
C MET A 1 13.58 24.72 -21.64
N PRO A 2 13.22 26.02 -21.74
CA PRO A 2 14.04 27.07 -21.15
C PRO A 2 14.19 26.82 -19.64
N ARG A 3 15.22 27.39 -19.01
CA ARG A 3 15.66 27.15 -17.62
C ARG A 3 14.49 26.82 -16.67
N ARG A 4 14.49 25.61 -16.10
CA ARG A 4 13.41 25.14 -15.22
C ARG A 4 13.39 25.97 -13.93
N ASN A 5 12.24 26.55 -13.60
CA ASN A 5 12.04 27.25 -12.34
C ASN A 5 11.69 26.26 -11.20
N LEU A 6 11.70 26.75 -9.96
CA LEU A 6 11.44 25.94 -8.76
C LEU A 6 10.12 25.15 -8.85
N VAL A 7 9.06 25.75 -9.40
CA VAL A 7 7.76 25.09 -9.60
C VAL A 7 7.88 23.85 -10.49
N ALA A 8 8.64 23.93 -11.59
CA ALA A 8 8.85 22.77 -12.46
C ALA A 8 9.65 21.66 -11.77
N TRP A 9 10.63 22.00 -10.94
CA TRP A 9 11.38 21.03 -10.13
C TRP A 9 10.50 20.34 -9.09
N ASN A 10 9.72 21.11 -8.35
CA ASN A 10 8.76 20.60 -7.38
C ASN A 10 7.74 19.67 -8.05
N ALA A 11 7.19 20.05 -9.21
CA ALA A 11 6.28 19.19 -9.97
C ALA A 11 6.93 17.85 -10.38
N MET A 12 8.20 17.85 -10.82
CA MET A 12 8.91 16.62 -11.15
C MET A 12 9.17 15.75 -9.91
N LEU A 13 9.60 16.36 -8.79
CA LEU A 13 9.82 15.64 -7.52
C LEU A 13 8.53 15.01 -7.01
N SER A 14 7.43 15.77 -6.96
CA SER A 14 6.11 15.26 -6.56
C SER A 14 5.62 14.16 -7.50
N GLY A 15 5.80 14.32 -8.81
CA GLY A 15 5.49 13.30 -9.81
C GLY A 15 6.21 11.98 -9.54
N LEU A 16 7.54 12.00 -9.48
CA LEU A 16 8.35 10.82 -9.21
C LEU A 16 8.02 10.18 -7.85
N SER A 17 7.78 11.01 -6.84
CA SER A 17 7.36 10.58 -5.50
C SER A 17 6.02 9.84 -5.54
N MET A 18 5.05 10.29 -6.33
CA MET A 18 3.76 9.59 -6.53
C MET A 18 3.92 8.25 -7.28
N HIS A 19 5.00 8.05 -8.02
CA HIS A 19 5.33 6.77 -8.65
C HIS A 19 6.20 5.86 -7.77
N GLY A 20 6.52 6.27 -6.53
CA GLY A 20 7.38 5.50 -5.63
C GLY A 20 8.84 5.41 -6.08
N MET A 21 9.27 6.31 -6.97
CA MET A 21 10.62 6.36 -7.54
C MET A 21 11.57 7.16 -6.65
N ALA A 22 11.76 6.69 -5.40
CA ALA A 22 12.53 7.45 -4.41
C ALA A 22 13.98 7.69 -4.84
N ALA A 23 14.67 6.72 -5.45
CA ALA A 23 16.04 6.90 -5.91
C ALA A 23 16.16 8.04 -6.93
N GLU A 24 15.20 8.14 -7.84
CA GLU A 24 15.12 9.19 -8.84
C GLU A 24 14.78 10.54 -8.23
N VAL A 25 13.89 10.58 -7.22
CA VAL A 25 13.61 11.79 -6.43
C VAL A 25 14.88 12.31 -5.77
N LEU A 26 15.63 11.44 -5.09
CA LEU A 26 16.86 11.83 -4.39
C LEU A 26 17.94 12.31 -5.37
N LYS A 27 18.10 11.63 -6.51
CA LYS A 27 19.02 12.06 -7.57
C LYS A 27 18.61 13.43 -8.13
N LEU A 28 17.31 13.64 -8.36
CA LEU A 28 16.78 14.89 -8.89
C LEU A 28 16.94 16.04 -7.88
N PHE A 29 16.71 15.78 -6.60
CA PHE A 29 16.94 16.74 -5.51
C PHE A 29 18.42 17.14 -5.42
N SER A 30 19.34 16.17 -5.39
CA SER A 30 20.78 16.46 -5.39
C SER A 30 21.21 17.29 -6.59
N ARG A 31 20.67 17.00 -7.78
CA ARG A 31 20.93 17.79 -8.99
C ARG A 31 20.38 19.21 -8.88
N MET A 32 19.15 19.39 -8.37
CA MET A 32 18.54 20.71 -8.17
C MET A 32 19.41 21.60 -7.27
N VAL A 33 19.97 21.04 -6.19
CA VAL A 33 20.79 21.78 -5.23
C VAL A 33 22.21 22.01 -5.77
N ALA A 34 22.88 20.95 -6.27
CA ALA A 34 24.30 21.01 -6.60
C ALA A 34 24.60 21.59 -7.99
N GLU A 35 23.79 21.29 -9.00
CA GLU A 35 24.06 21.68 -10.39
C GLU A 35 23.33 22.97 -10.78
N GLU A 36 22.09 23.14 -10.31
CA GLU A 36 21.25 24.28 -10.70
C GLU A 36 21.27 25.42 -9.66
N ALA A 37 21.91 25.19 -8.51
CA ALA A 37 22.03 26.13 -7.39
C ALA A 37 20.67 26.70 -6.93
N LEU A 38 19.60 25.90 -7.04
CA LEU A 38 18.26 26.29 -6.61
C LEU A 38 18.07 25.96 -5.13
N GLN A 39 17.55 26.93 -4.39
CA GLN A 39 17.19 26.74 -2.99
C GLN A 39 15.90 25.92 -2.87
N PRO A 40 15.91 24.78 -2.17
CA PRO A 40 14.70 24.03 -1.83
C PRO A 40 13.73 24.88 -1.01
N ASP A 41 12.43 24.65 -1.21
CA ASP A 41 11.36 25.21 -0.38
C ASP A 41 10.61 24.10 0.38
N ASP A 42 9.56 24.49 1.11
CA ASP A 42 8.71 23.53 1.82
C ASP A 42 8.13 22.46 0.89
N ILE A 43 7.73 22.84 -0.32
CA ILE A 43 7.13 21.91 -1.30
C ILE A 43 8.19 20.91 -1.78
N THR A 44 9.43 21.35 -1.98
CA THR A 44 10.57 20.46 -2.29
C THR A 44 10.70 19.37 -1.23
N PHE A 45 10.70 19.76 0.05
CA PHE A 45 10.86 18.82 1.17
C PHE A 45 9.67 17.89 1.36
N VAL A 46 8.43 18.36 1.18
CA VAL A 46 7.26 17.48 1.15
C VAL A 46 7.42 16.40 0.08
N GLY A 47 7.90 16.76 -1.12
CA GLY A 47 8.15 15.81 -2.20
C GLY A 47 9.18 14.73 -1.85
N VAL A 48 10.31 15.15 -1.26
CA VAL A 48 11.42 14.28 -0.84
C VAL A 48 11.00 13.37 0.32
N LEU A 49 10.42 13.92 1.40
CA LEU A 49 9.97 13.16 2.56
C LEU A 49 8.85 12.18 2.20
N SER A 50 7.91 12.58 1.33
CA SER A 50 6.89 11.67 0.80
C SER A 50 7.49 10.50 0.03
N ALA A 51 8.58 10.72 -0.71
CA ALA A 51 9.26 9.65 -1.43
C ALA A 51 9.94 8.69 -0.44
N CYS A 52 10.60 9.22 0.60
CA CYS A 52 11.15 8.42 1.69
C CYS A 52 10.07 7.57 2.36
N SER A 53 8.93 8.16 2.75
CA SER A 53 7.79 7.44 3.35
C SER A 53 7.33 6.26 2.48
N ARG A 54 7.06 6.52 1.20
CA ARG A 54 6.50 5.52 0.28
C ARG A 54 7.46 4.37 -0.03
N SER A 55 8.76 4.60 0.11
CA SER A 55 9.82 3.61 -0.12
C SER A 55 10.43 3.05 1.16
N GLY A 56 9.93 3.43 2.34
CA GLY A 56 10.44 2.96 3.63
C GLY A 56 11.88 3.38 3.94
N LEU A 57 12.35 4.50 3.37
CA LEU A 57 13.71 5.00 3.57
C LEU A 57 13.78 5.83 4.86
N VAL A 58 13.69 5.15 6.00
CA VAL A 58 13.52 5.82 7.31
C VAL A 58 14.70 6.72 7.66
N GLU A 59 15.92 6.18 7.64
CA GLU A 59 17.15 6.92 7.96
C GLU A 59 17.32 8.16 7.07
N GLN A 60 16.99 8.03 5.79
CA GLN A 60 17.10 9.12 4.82
C GLN A 60 16.02 10.19 5.06
N GLY A 61 14.81 9.78 5.42
CA GLY A 61 13.74 10.71 5.79
C GLY A 61 14.08 11.51 7.05
N GLU A 62 14.58 10.84 8.09
CA GLU A 62 15.06 11.48 9.32
C GLU A 62 16.18 12.49 9.04
N LYS A 63 17.15 12.09 8.21
CA LYS A 63 18.23 12.97 7.77
C LYS A 63 17.69 14.24 7.09
N PHE A 64 16.83 14.10 6.09
CA PHE A 64 16.28 15.27 5.38
C PHE A 64 15.40 16.14 6.27
N PHE A 65 14.64 15.55 7.18
CA PHE A 65 13.82 16.29 8.13
C PHE A 65 14.68 17.13 9.08
N HIS A 66 15.83 16.61 9.51
CA HIS A 66 16.80 17.36 10.30
C HIS A 66 17.48 18.48 9.49
N GLU A 67 17.97 18.15 8.28
CA GLU A 67 18.64 19.10 7.39
C GLU A 67 17.73 20.27 6.99
N LEU A 68 16.40 20.05 6.90
CA LEU A 68 15.41 21.08 6.61
C LEU A 68 15.64 22.34 7.45
N GLY A 69 15.87 22.19 8.76
CA GLY A 69 16.17 23.30 9.66
C GLY A 69 17.64 23.67 9.73
N THR A 70 18.53 22.69 9.84
CA THR A 70 19.95 22.95 10.14
C THR A 70 20.77 23.38 8.92
N VAL A 71 20.40 22.91 7.73
CA VAL A 71 21.11 23.20 6.47
C VAL A 71 20.37 24.24 5.64
N TYR A 72 19.05 24.10 5.53
CA TYR A 72 18.25 24.95 4.63
C TYR A 72 17.52 26.10 5.35
N GLY A 73 17.60 26.16 6.69
CA GLY A 73 17.00 27.25 7.47
C GLY A 73 15.47 27.30 7.41
N LEU A 74 14.82 26.22 6.97
CA LEU A 74 13.37 26.11 6.91
C LEU A 74 12.83 25.65 8.26
N LYS A 75 11.63 26.09 8.64
CA LYS A 75 10.96 25.58 9.83
C LYS A 75 10.04 24.43 9.42
N PRO A 76 10.11 23.24 10.05
CA PRO A 76 9.16 22.17 9.79
C PRO A 76 7.71 22.65 9.92
N LYS A 77 6.87 22.28 8.94
CA LYS A 77 5.44 22.58 8.87
C LYS A 77 4.65 21.29 8.99
N VAL A 78 3.32 21.41 9.16
CA VAL A 78 2.43 20.27 9.39
C VAL A 78 2.56 19.20 8.29
N GLU A 79 2.82 19.59 7.05
CA GLU A 79 3.02 18.68 5.91
C GLU A 79 4.30 17.86 6.03
N HIS A 80 5.38 18.45 6.58
CA HIS A 80 6.64 17.75 6.83
C HIS A 80 6.46 16.71 7.94
N TYR A 81 5.75 17.08 9.02
CA TYR A 81 5.41 16.15 10.10
C TYR A 81 4.50 15.02 9.61
N ALA A 82 3.49 15.30 8.79
CA ALA A 82 2.63 14.28 8.21
C ALA A 82 3.43 13.23 7.41
N CYS A 83 4.41 13.66 6.61
CA CYS A 83 5.30 12.75 5.89
C CYS A 83 6.14 11.86 6.83
N MET A 84 6.67 12.44 7.91
CA MET A 84 7.48 11.70 8.89
C MET A 84 6.65 10.73 9.73
N VAL A 85 5.45 11.12 10.15
CA VAL A 85 4.53 10.25 10.88
C VAL A 85 4.08 9.07 10.01
N ASP A 86 3.77 9.30 8.73
CA ASP A 86 3.47 8.22 7.77
C ASP A 86 4.69 7.29 7.55
N LEU A 87 5.90 7.85 7.45
CA LEU A 87 7.15 7.08 7.29
C LEU A 87 7.45 6.18 8.50
N LEU A 88 7.45 6.76 9.70
CA LEU A 88 7.70 6.04 10.96
C LEU A 88 6.60 5.02 11.24
N GLY A 89 5.35 5.43 11.03
CA GLY A 89 4.17 4.60 11.24
C GLY A 89 4.18 3.35 10.36
N ARG A 90 4.49 3.46 9.06
CA ARG A 90 4.63 2.32 8.14
C ARG A 90 5.81 1.40 8.46
N ALA A 91 6.86 1.95 9.05
CA ALA A 91 8.02 1.18 9.51
C ALA A 91 7.75 0.46 10.84
N GLY A 92 6.56 0.59 11.43
CA GLY A 92 6.23 0.02 12.74
C GLY A 92 6.82 0.76 13.93
N ARG A 93 7.47 1.91 13.71
CA ARG A 93 8.05 2.79 14.76
C ARG A 93 6.96 3.71 15.35
N LEU A 94 5.85 3.11 15.80
CA LEU A 94 4.64 3.84 16.21
C LEU A 94 4.84 4.70 17.45
N GLU A 95 5.64 4.22 18.39
CA GLU A 95 5.98 4.96 19.61
C GLU A 95 6.73 6.26 19.27
N GLU A 96 7.63 6.21 18.28
CA GLU A 96 8.35 7.38 17.79
C GLU A 96 7.47 8.30 16.94
N ALA A 97 6.56 7.74 16.15
CA ALA A 97 5.57 8.51 15.42
C ALA A 97 4.64 9.28 16.39
N GLU A 98 4.19 8.66 17.49
CA GLU A 98 3.39 9.32 18.53
C GLU A 98 4.20 10.40 19.27
N ALA A 99 5.46 10.14 19.60
CA ALA A 99 6.34 11.14 20.21
C ALA A 99 6.51 12.36 19.29
N LEU A 100 6.75 12.13 18.00
CA LEU A 100 6.90 13.19 17.00
C LEU A 100 5.65 14.07 16.90
N VAL A 101 4.45 13.47 16.96
CA VAL A 101 3.18 14.23 16.99
C VAL A 101 3.08 15.13 18.23
N ARG A 102 3.51 14.64 19.40
CA ARG A 102 3.48 15.43 20.66
C ARG A 102 4.50 16.56 20.67
N GLU A 103 5.62 16.39 19.99
CA GLU A 103 6.70 17.39 19.88
C GLU A 103 6.43 18.46 18.81
N MET A 104 5.35 18.33 18.03
CA MET A 104 5.00 19.31 17.01
C MET A 104 4.80 20.71 17.64
N PRO A 105 5.45 21.76 17.10
CA PRO A 105 5.25 23.13 17.58
C PRO A 105 3.89 23.72 17.15
N VAL A 106 3.11 22.95 16.38
CA VAL A 106 1.79 23.29 15.85
C VAL A 106 0.83 22.15 16.15
N LEU A 107 -0.47 22.45 16.30
CA LEU A 107 -1.47 21.41 16.50
C LEU A 107 -1.48 20.42 15.32
N PRO A 108 -1.51 19.11 15.58
CA PRO A 108 -1.62 18.13 14.52
C PRO A 108 -2.98 18.31 13.83
N ASN A 109 -2.97 18.29 12.50
CA ASN A 109 -4.20 18.31 11.72
C ASN A 109 -4.72 16.88 11.47
N GLU A 110 -5.88 16.81 10.84
CA GLU A 110 -6.56 15.57 10.45
C GLU A 110 -5.63 14.62 9.67
N VAL A 111 -4.78 15.13 8.77
CA VAL A 111 -3.86 14.32 7.95
C VAL A 111 -2.79 13.63 8.80
N VAL A 112 -2.22 14.33 9.79
CA VAL A 112 -1.20 13.75 10.70
C VAL A 112 -1.81 12.64 11.55
N LEU A 113 -2.95 12.92 12.20
CA LEU A 113 -3.62 11.95 13.06
C LEU A 113 -4.19 10.77 12.26
N GLY A 114 -4.71 11.03 11.06
CA GLY A 114 -5.20 10.00 10.13
C GLY A 114 -4.08 9.07 9.66
N SER A 115 -2.88 9.60 9.41
CA SER A 115 -1.69 8.79 9.06
C SER A 115 -1.26 7.88 10.21
N LEU A 116 -1.31 8.39 11.45
CA LEU A 116 -1.02 7.60 12.64
C LEU A 116 -2.09 6.53 12.88
N LEU A 117 -3.38 6.85 12.68
CA LEU A 117 -4.48 5.89 12.77
C LEU A 117 -4.33 4.76 11.72
N ALA A 118 -4.00 5.10 10.47
CA ALA A 118 -3.73 4.14 9.41
C ALA A 118 -2.60 3.16 9.80
N SER A 119 -1.55 3.70 10.42
CA SER A 119 -0.43 2.91 10.92
C SER A 119 -0.83 2.03 12.12
N CYS A 120 -1.70 2.52 13.01
CA CYS A 120 -2.26 1.70 14.08
C CYS A 120 -3.04 0.50 13.53
N SER A 121 -3.83 0.71 12.48
CA SER A 121 -4.56 -0.37 11.82
C SER A 121 -3.62 -1.38 11.17
N LEU A 122 -2.53 -0.92 10.55
CA LEU A 122 -1.54 -1.78 9.92
C LEU A 122 -0.83 -2.69 10.94
N HIS A 123 -0.54 -2.15 12.13
CA HIS A 123 0.23 -2.85 13.17
C HIS A 123 -0.62 -3.37 14.34
N GLY A 124 -1.95 -3.35 14.23
CA GLY A 124 -2.85 -3.87 15.25
C GLY A 124 -2.86 -3.13 16.59
N LYS A 125 -2.44 -1.86 16.64
CA LYS A 125 -2.42 -1.04 17.88
C LYS A 125 -3.80 -0.44 18.18
N LEU A 126 -4.76 -1.28 18.57
CA LEU A 126 -6.15 -0.89 18.79
C LEU A 126 -6.32 0.23 19.82
N ASP A 127 -5.59 0.19 20.94
CA ASP A 127 -5.76 1.19 22.00
C ASP A 127 -5.37 2.60 21.58
N LEU A 128 -4.25 2.73 20.86
CA LEU A 128 -3.84 4.00 20.27
C LEU A 128 -4.85 4.45 19.20
N GLY A 129 -5.31 3.54 18.33
CA GLY A 129 -6.31 3.87 17.32
C GLY A 129 -7.63 4.38 17.89
N ARG A 130 -8.09 3.84 19.04
CA ARG A 130 -9.29 4.35 19.73
C ARG A 130 -9.10 5.79 20.22
N ARG A 131 -7.97 6.09 20.88
CA ARG A 131 -7.64 7.44 21.36
C ARG A 131 -7.62 8.45 20.20
N LEU A 132 -6.93 8.11 19.11
CA LEU A 132 -6.85 8.97 17.93
C LEU A 132 -8.23 9.23 17.31
N MET A 133 -9.12 8.24 17.34
CA MET A 133 -10.47 8.41 16.82
C MET A 133 -11.28 9.43 17.63
N GLU A 134 -11.10 9.51 18.95
CA GLU A 134 -11.80 10.49 19.79
C GLU A 134 -11.45 11.93 19.38
N GLU A 135 -10.20 12.18 18.98
CA GLU A 135 -9.74 13.47 18.45
C GLU A 135 -10.22 13.69 17.00
N LEU A 136 -10.06 12.69 16.13
CA LEU A 136 -10.43 12.78 14.72
C LEU A 136 -11.93 13.01 14.50
N VAL A 137 -12.80 12.43 15.34
CA VAL A 137 -14.26 12.68 15.29
C VAL A 137 -14.61 14.11 15.65
N GLN A 138 -13.82 14.77 16.51
CA GLN A 138 -14.04 16.19 16.82
C GLN A 138 -13.63 17.08 15.65
N MET A 139 -12.61 16.69 14.89
CA MET A 139 -12.13 17.43 13.71
C MET A 139 -13.06 17.25 12.49
N ASP A 140 -13.42 16.01 12.16
CA ASP A 140 -14.33 15.67 11.07
C ASP A 140 -15.22 14.48 11.46
N PRO A 141 -16.43 14.74 11.99
CA PRO A 141 -17.37 13.70 12.40
C PRO A 141 -17.84 12.81 11.24
N HIS A 142 -17.80 13.31 10.01
CA HIS A 142 -18.34 12.65 8.82
C HIS A 142 -17.28 11.93 7.99
N ASN A 143 -16.02 11.95 8.43
CA ASN A 143 -14.93 11.24 7.77
C ASN A 143 -15.17 9.73 7.79
N THR A 144 -15.62 9.21 6.66
CA THR A 144 -15.97 7.79 6.55
C THR A 144 -14.74 6.87 6.66
N GLU A 145 -13.57 7.36 6.27
CA GLU A 145 -12.34 6.56 6.21
C GLU A 145 -11.88 6.16 7.61
N TYR A 146 -11.86 7.10 8.57
CA TYR A 146 -11.44 6.81 9.94
C TYR A 146 -12.40 5.87 10.67
N HIS A 147 -13.71 6.04 10.49
CA HIS A 147 -14.69 5.13 11.10
C HIS A 147 -14.56 3.71 10.55
N VAL A 148 -14.39 3.57 9.22
CA VAL A 148 -14.15 2.26 8.60
C VAL A 148 -12.86 1.64 9.11
N LEU A 149 -11.80 2.44 9.26
CA LEU A 149 -10.51 1.97 9.74
C LEU A 149 -10.59 1.46 11.18
N LEU A 150 -11.23 2.20 12.11
CA LEU A 150 -11.43 1.73 13.48
C LEU A 150 -12.35 0.50 13.55
N SER A 151 -13.42 0.47 12.75
CA SER A 151 -14.31 -0.70 12.66
C SER A 151 -13.56 -1.95 12.20
N ASN A 152 -12.65 -1.78 11.23
CA ASN A 152 -11.78 -2.83 10.75
C ASN A 152 -10.82 -3.31 11.84
N MET A 153 -10.21 -2.39 12.59
CA MET A 153 -9.34 -2.73 13.71
C MET A 153 -10.07 -3.55 14.78
N TYR A 154 -11.30 -3.16 15.16
CA TYR A 154 -12.12 -3.94 16.10
C TYR A 154 -12.34 -5.36 15.58
N ALA A 155 -12.75 -5.52 14.33
CA ALA A 155 -13.01 -6.82 13.74
C ALA A 155 -11.74 -7.69 13.64
N SER A 156 -10.60 -7.12 13.24
CA SER A 156 -9.32 -7.84 13.21
C SER A 156 -8.80 -8.26 14.59
N SER A 157 -9.23 -7.58 15.66
CA SER A 157 -8.95 -7.97 17.05
C SER A 157 -10.02 -8.90 17.66
N GLY A 158 -10.95 -9.45 16.87
CA GLY A 158 -12.03 -10.32 17.34
C GLY A 158 -13.16 -9.59 18.09
N ARG A 159 -13.13 -8.27 18.16
CA ARG A 159 -14.11 -7.40 18.83
C ARG A 159 -15.27 -7.08 17.89
N HIS A 160 -15.96 -8.12 17.44
CA HIS A 160 -17.02 -8.01 16.42
C HIS A 160 -18.20 -7.15 16.88
N PHE A 161 -18.58 -7.24 18.16
CA PHE A 161 -19.68 -6.45 18.70
C PHE A 161 -19.42 -4.93 18.59
N GLU A 162 -18.21 -4.48 18.93
CA GLU A 162 -17.81 -3.09 18.79
C GLU A 162 -17.69 -2.65 17.33
N ALA A 163 -17.18 -3.53 16.46
CA ALA A 163 -17.13 -3.27 15.02
C ALA A 163 -18.54 -3.02 14.45
N ASP A 164 -19.51 -3.80 14.91
CA ASP A 164 -20.90 -3.77 14.45
C ASP A 164 -21.65 -2.57 15.02
N GLY A 165 -21.45 -2.31 16.31
CA GLY A 165 -21.97 -1.12 16.97
C GLY A 165 -21.49 0.17 16.28
N LEU A 166 -20.21 0.22 15.88
CA LEU A 166 -19.66 1.36 15.14
C LEU A 166 -20.27 1.48 13.73
N ARG A 167 -20.39 0.38 12.98
CA ARG A 167 -21.04 0.37 11.66
C ARG A 167 -22.51 0.81 11.73
N GLU A 168 -23.22 0.39 12.76
CA GLU A 168 -24.60 0.79 13.01
C GLU A 168 -24.69 2.28 13.38
N ALA A 169 -23.75 2.78 14.20
CA ALA A 169 -23.66 4.20 14.50
C ALA A 169 -23.37 5.04 13.24
N MET A 170 -22.50 4.56 12.34
CA MET A 170 -22.26 5.20 11.04
C MET A 170 -23.55 5.27 10.21
N ARG A 171 -24.30 4.16 10.10
CA ARG A 171 -25.59 4.12 9.38
C ARG A 171 -26.60 5.13 9.93
N ARG A 172 -26.77 5.17 11.26
CA ARG A 172 -27.66 6.14 11.94
C ARG A 172 -27.27 7.59 11.70
N LYS A 173 -25.98 7.88 11.56
CA LYS A 173 -25.45 9.22 11.24
C LYS A 173 -25.41 9.53 9.74
N GLY A 174 -25.85 8.61 8.87
CA GLY A 174 -25.80 8.77 7.41
C GLY A 174 -24.38 8.65 6.82
N ILE A 175 -23.40 8.21 7.60
CA ILE A 175 -22.02 8.02 7.15
C ILE A 175 -21.95 6.68 6.40
N ARG A 176 -21.63 6.72 5.10
CA ARG A 176 -21.64 5.53 4.24
C ARG A 176 -20.32 5.37 3.51
N LYS A 177 -19.76 4.15 3.56
CA LYS A 177 -18.59 3.76 2.77
C LYS A 177 -18.90 3.89 1.28
N ALA A 178 -18.11 4.69 0.57
CA ALA A 178 -18.18 4.77 -0.88
C ALA A 178 -17.86 3.39 -1.51
N PRO A 179 -18.62 2.95 -2.53
CA PRO A 179 -18.30 1.73 -3.26
C PRO A 179 -16.95 1.87 -3.98
N GLY A 180 -16.22 0.77 -4.10
CA GLY A 180 -14.99 0.72 -4.87
C GLY A 180 -15.29 0.70 -6.36
N ILE A 181 -14.86 1.73 -7.08
CA ILE A 181 -15.11 1.94 -8.50
C ILE A 181 -13.78 2.13 -9.21
N SER A 182 -13.58 1.38 -10.30
CA SER A 182 -12.44 1.53 -11.20
C SER A 182 -12.89 2.05 -12.55
N PHE A 183 -12.03 2.87 -13.15
CA PHE A 183 -12.24 3.52 -14.43
C PHE A 183 -11.10 3.18 -15.38
N ILE A 184 -11.43 3.00 -16.65
CA ILE A 184 -10.47 2.81 -17.74
C ILE A 184 -10.95 3.57 -18.97
N GLU A 185 -10.04 4.26 -19.65
CA GLU A 185 -10.33 4.97 -20.89
C GLU A 185 -9.87 4.13 -22.09
N VAL A 186 -10.80 3.83 -23.00
CA VAL A 186 -10.51 3.12 -24.25
C VAL A 186 -11.22 3.85 -25.39
N ASN A 187 -10.49 4.15 -26.47
CA ASN A 187 -11.02 4.85 -27.65
C ASN A 187 -11.72 6.18 -27.33
N GLY A 188 -11.25 6.93 -26.32
CA GLY A 188 -11.83 8.21 -25.90
C GLY A 188 -13.12 8.09 -25.07
N GLN A 189 -13.53 6.87 -24.70
CA GLN A 189 -14.66 6.64 -23.80
C GLN A 189 -14.17 6.14 -22.44
N VAL A 190 -14.73 6.70 -21.37
CA VAL A 190 -14.47 6.24 -19.99
C VAL A 190 -15.46 5.15 -19.63
N HIS A 191 -14.95 4.00 -19.23
CA HIS A 191 -15.72 2.85 -18.77
C HIS A 191 -15.56 2.70 -17.26
N GLN A 192 -16.68 2.44 -16.58
CA GLN A 192 -16.75 2.29 -15.14
C GLN A 192 -17.07 0.85 -14.74
N PHE A 193 -16.39 0.36 -13.71
CA PHE A 193 -16.63 -0.97 -13.13
C PHE A 193 -16.77 -0.87 -11.61
N SER A 194 -17.72 -1.60 -11.06
CA SER A 194 -17.86 -1.80 -9.61
C SER A 194 -18.18 -3.27 -9.31
N ALA A 195 -17.81 -3.74 -8.12
CA ALA A 195 -18.03 -5.14 -7.76
C ALA A 195 -19.54 -5.44 -7.70
N GLY A 196 -19.99 -6.47 -8.42
CA GLY A 196 -21.40 -6.87 -8.50
C GLY A 196 -22.25 -6.13 -9.55
N ASP A 197 -21.70 -5.08 -10.18
CA ASP A 197 -22.40 -4.34 -11.24
C ASP A 197 -22.25 -5.05 -12.60
N LYS A 198 -23.39 -5.32 -13.24
CA LYS A 198 -23.50 -5.98 -14.54
C LYS A 198 -24.12 -5.07 -15.61
N SER A 199 -24.25 -3.78 -15.34
CA SER A 199 -24.89 -2.80 -16.24
C SER A 199 -24.04 -2.46 -17.48
N HIS A 200 -22.74 -2.77 -17.47
CA HIS A 200 -21.84 -2.48 -18.58
C HIS A 200 -22.28 -3.22 -19.86
N PRO A 201 -22.30 -2.58 -21.05
CA PRO A 201 -22.76 -3.20 -22.30
C PRO A 201 -22.01 -4.49 -22.67
N GLN A 202 -20.72 -4.56 -22.34
CA GLN A 202 -19.85 -5.71 -22.57
C GLN A 202 -19.62 -6.54 -21.29
N ALA A 203 -20.55 -6.52 -20.33
CA ALA A 203 -20.37 -7.23 -19.05
C ALA A 203 -20.12 -8.73 -19.25
N ARG A 204 -20.76 -9.36 -20.23
CA ARG A 204 -20.61 -10.80 -20.51
C ARG A 204 -19.18 -11.13 -20.94
N GLU A 205 -18.62 -10.36 -21.86
CA GLU A 205 -17.27 -10.52 -22.39
C GLU A 205 -16.22 -10.24 -21.31
N VAL A 206 -16.45 -9.22 -20.47
CA VAL A 206 -15.58 -8.89 -19.35
C VAL A 206 -15.54 -10.04 -18.33
N HIS A 207 -16.67 -10.65 -17.99
CA HIS A 207 -16.70 -11.79 -17.07
C HIS A 207 -16.09 -13.05 -17.68
N ALA A 208 -16.27 -13.29 -18.99
CA ALA A 208 -15.60 -14.39 -19.67
C ALA A 208 -14.06 -14.22 -19.67
N MET A 209 -13.57 -12.99 -19.88
CA MET A 209 -12.15 -12.68 -19.75
C MET A 209 -11.68 -12.80 -18.29
N LEU A 210 -12.52 -12.46 -17.32
CA LEU A 210 -12.20 -12.66 -15.90
C LEU A 210 -12.00 -14.15 -15.60
N ASP A 211 -12.85 -15.04 -16.10
CA ASP A 211 -12.70 -16.49 -15.93
C ASP A 211 -11.36 -16.99 -16.50
N GLU A 212 -10.97 -16.51 -17.69
CA GLU A 212 -9.67 -16.81 -18.31
C GLU A 212 -8.50 -16.30 -17.45
N VAL A 213 -8.58 -15.06 -16.98
CA VAL A 213 -7.58 -14.45 -16.10
C VAL A 213 -7.44 -15.26 -14.82
N VAL A 214 -8.55 -15.62 -14.17
CA VAL A 214 -8.56 -16.41 -12.93
C VAL A 214 -7.94 -17.78 -13.15
N GLN A 215 -8.27 -18.45 -14.25
CA GLN A 215 -7.67 -19.74 -14.59
C GLN A 215 -6.14 -19.63 -14.72
N ARG A 216 -5.65 -18.62 -15.44
CA ARG A 216 -4.20 -18.39 -15.60
C ARG A 216 -3.52 -17.99 -14.29
N LEU A 217 -4.17 -17.20 -13.45
CA LEU A 217 -3.67 -16.85 -12.12
C LEU A 217 -3.50 -18.11 -11.25
N ARG A 218 -4.49 -19.01 -11.23
CA ARG A 218 -4.40 -20.28 -10.49
C ARG A 218 -3.25 -21.16 -11.00
N MET A 219 -3.05 -21.25 -12.31
CA MET A 219 -1.91 -21.96 -12.89
C MET A 219 -0.56 -21.33 -12.52
N ALA A 220 -0.52 -20.01 -12.30
CA ALA A 220 0.66 -19.29 -11.82
C ALA A 220 0.84 -19.36 -10.29
N GLY A 221 0.01 -20.11 -9.57
CA GLY A 221 0.11 -20.29 -8.11
C GLY A 221 -0.53 -19.18 -7.28
N TYR A 222 -1.42 -18.37 -7.86
CA TYR A 222 -2.17 -17.37 -7.10
C TYR A 222 -3.12 -18.04 -6.09
N VAL A 223 -3.03 -17.60 -4.84
CA VAL A 223 -3.96 -17.94 -3.76
C VAL A 223 -4.61 -16.64 -3.25
N PRO A 224 -5.94 -16.52 -3.28
CA PRO A 224 -6.65 -15.34 -2.78
C PRO A 224 -6.37 -15.08 -1.29
N ASP A 225 -6.08 -13.83 -0.95
CA ASP A 225 -5.88 -13.41 0.44
C ASP A 225 -7.22 -13.15 1.15
N VAL A 226 -7.94 -14.24 1.43
CA VAL A 226 -9.25 -14.20 2.10
C VAL A 226 -9.14 -13.77 3.57
N ALA A 227 -7.98 -13.98 4.20
CA ALA A 227 -7.74 -13.58 5.59
C ALA A 227 -7.68 -12.05 5.76
N SER A 228 -7.20 -11.32 4.74
CA SER A 228 -7.23 -9.86 4.74
C SER A 228 -8.63 -9.25 4.58
N GLN A 229 -9.62 -10.06 4.20
CA GLN A 229 -11.01 -9.60 4.13
C GLN A 229 -11.66 -9.64 5.51
N ILE A 230 -11.93 -8.45 6.03
CA ILE A 230 -12.66 -8.31 7.28
C ILE A 230 -14.14 -8.64 6.99
N PRO A 231 -14.78 -9.53 7.76
CA PRO A 231 -16.17 -9.88 7.56
C PRO A 231 -17.03 -8.62 7.52
N ARG A 232 -17.87 -8.53 6.47
CA ARG A 232 -19.05 -7.66 6.50
C ARG A 232 -19.95 -8.23 7.57
N ALA A 233 -19.89 -7.65 8.75
CA ALA A 233 -20.90 -7.98 9.72
C ALA A 233 -22.20 -7.37 9.22
N MET A 234 -23.21 -8.22 9.18
CA MET A 234 -24.58 -7.93 8.74
C MET A 234 -24.87 -8.06 7.24
N ASP A 235 -24.25 -9.05 6.58
CA ASP A 235 -24.93 -9.85 5.54
C ASP A 235 -24.64 -11.33 5.85
N ASN A 236 -25.53 -11.95 6.64
CA ASN A 236 -25.63 -13.38 6.97
C ASN A 236 -24.38 -14.11 7.51
N TYR A 237 -24.56 -14.69 8.71
CA TYR A 237 -23.74 -15.75 9.28
C TYR A 237 -23.79 -17.03 8.43
N LEU A 238 -23.09 -17.01 7.30
CA LEU A 238 -22.59 -18.19 6.60
C LEU A 238 -21.20 -17.81 6.09
N GLU A 239 -20.17 -18.23 6.82
CA GLU A 239 -18.78 -18.07 6.38
C GLU A 239 -18.49 -19.05 5.24
N ASN A 240 -19.01 -18.79 4.04
CA ASN A 240 -18.56 -19.52 2.87
C ASN A 240 -17.25 -18.88 2.38
N TRP A 241 -16.15 -19.62 2.54
CA TRP A 241 -14.85 -19.24 2.00
C TRP A 241 -14.92 -18.96 0.49
N GLU A 242 -15.76 -19.70 -0.24
CA GLU A 242 -15.97 -19.53 -1.67
C GLU A 242 -16.61 -18.18 -2.00
N GLU A 243 -17.56 -17.68 -1.19
CA GLU A 243 -18.18 -16.38 -1.41
C GLU A 243 -17.19 -15.24 -1.20
N ARG A 244 -16.33 -15.36 -0.17
CA ARG A 244 -15.26 -14.37 0.08
C ARG A 244 -14.21 -14.41 -1.02
N GLU A 245 -13.81 -15.60 -1.47
CA GLU A 245 -12.94 -15.74 -2.64
C GLU A 245 -13.55 -15.05 -3.86
N GLN A 246 -14.82 -15.38 -4.17
CA GLN A 246 -15.52 -14.82 -5.32
C GLN A 246 -15.59 -13.29 -5.26
N ALA A 247 -15.81 -12.72 -4.07
CA ALA A 247 -15.83 -11.27 -3.86
C ALA A 247 -14.48 -10.60 -4.25
N LEU A 248 -13.33 -11.22 -3.94
CA LEU A 248 -12.02 -10.71 -4.36
C LEU A 248 -11.83 -10.78 -5.86
N LEU A 249 -12.29 -11.85 -6.50
CA LEU A 249 -12.11 -12.06 -7.93
C LEU A 249 -12.85 -10.99 -8.75
N VAL A 250 -14.00 -10.51 -8.26
CA VAL A 250 -14.82 -9.50 -8.94
C VAL A 250 -14.54 -8.06 -8.51
N HIS A 251 -13.41 -7.81 -7.86
CA HIS A 251 -12.99 -6.43 -7.57
C HIS A 251 -12.90 -5.59 -8.85
N SER A 252 -13.35 -4.33 -8.75
CA SER A 252 -13.50 -3.42 -9.89
C SER A 252 -12.22 -3.26 -10.74
N GLU A 253 -11.05 -3.36 -10.11
CA GLU A 253 -9.73 -3.24 -10.73
C GLU A 253 -9.53 -4.39 -11.72
N LYS A 254 -9.88 -5.62 -11.31
CA LYS A 254 -9.77 -6.83 -12.12
C LYS A 254 -10.74 -6.76 -13.31
N LEU A 255 -11.96 -6.28 -13.09
CA LEU A 255 -12.94 -6.04 -14.16
C LEU A 255 -12.45 -5.01 -15.18
N ALA A 256 -11.92 -3.88 -14.71
CA ALA A 256 -11.36 -2.84 -15.58
C ALA A 256 -10.16 -3.35 -16.40
N ILE A 257 -9.29 -4.18 -15.79
CA ILE A 257 -8.20 -4.84 -16.52
C ILE A 257 -8.75 -5.79 -17.58
N CYS A 258 -9.71 -6.64 -17.23
CA CYS A 258 -10.32 -7.58 -18.18
C CYS A 258 -10.92 -6.84 -19.38
N PHE A 259 -11.64 -5.74 -19.13
CA PHE A 259 -12.12 -4.86 -20.20
C PHE A 259 -10.98 -4.28 -21.05
N GLY A 260 -9.91 -3.81 -20.42
CA GLY A 260 -8.73 -3.32 -21.12
C GLY A 260 -8.04 -4.39 -21.97
N LEU A 261 -7.98 -5.63 -21.49
CA LEU A 261 -7.40 -6.77 -22.21
C LEU A 261 -8.19 -7.12 -23.48
N ILE A 262 -9.52 -7.13 -23.42
CA ILE A 262 -10.38 -7.42 -24.59
C ILE A 262 -10.46 -6.25 -25.57
N SER A 263 -10.37 -5.01 -25.08
CA SER A 263 -10.68 -3.82 -25.89
C SER A 263 -9.44 -3.14 -26.49
N THR A 264 -8.22 -3.58 -26.15
CA THR A 264 -6.98 -2.97 -26.64
C THR A 264 -6.03 -3.99 -27.25
N ARG A 265 -5.21 -3.56 -28.22
CA ARG A 265 -4.20 -4.43 -28.86
C ARG A 265 -3.16 -4.93 -27.85
N PRO A 266 -2.67 -6.17 -27.94
CA PRO A 266 -1.61 -6.70 -27.09
C PRO A 266 -0.39 -5.77 -26.98
N GLY A 267 0.26 -5.74 -25.81
CA GLY A 267 1.43 -4.90 -25.53
C GLY A 267 1.14 -3.43 -25.19
N LEU A 268 -0.04 -2.89 -25.54
CA LEU A 268 -0.43 -1.53 -25.10
C LEU A 268 -0.57 -1.44 -23.57
N PRO A 269 -0.05 -0.38 -22.91
CA PRO A 269 -0.23 -0.20 -21.48
C PRO A 269 -1.70 0.02 -21.10
N LEU A 270 -2.14 -0.64 -20.02
CA LEU A 270 -3.45 -0.41 -19.42
C LEU A 270 -3.34 0.66 -18.35
N ARG A 271 -4.20 1.68 -18.42
CA ARG A 271 -4.25 2.79 -17.44
C ARG A 271 -5.58 2.78 -16.72
N ILE A 272 -5.54 2.55 -15.42
CA ILE A 272 -6.73 2.39 -14.58
C ILE A 272 -6.69 3.42 -13.47
N PHE A 273 -7.84 4.02 -13.18
CA PHE A 273 -8.03 4.87 -12.03
C PHE A 273 -8.97 4.22 -11.03
N LYS A 274 -8.64 4.28 -9.74
CA LYS A 274 -9.43 3.72 -8.65
C LYS A 274 -9.78 4.82 -7.65
N ASN A 275 -11.05 4.91 -7.26
CA ASN A 275 -11.53 5.91 -6.30
C ASN A 275 -11.19 5.58 -4.83
N LEU A 276 -10.68 4.39 -4.53
CA LEU A 276 -10.22 3.92 -3.21
C LEU A 276 -8.76 3.45 -3.30
N ARG A 277 -8.08 3.30 -2.16
CA ARG A 277 -6.78 2.61 -2.11
C ARG A 277 -6.95 1.16 -2.61
N ILE A 278 -6.06 0.69 -3.48
CA ILE A 278 -6.09 -0.72 -3.90
C ILE A 278 -5.70 -1.64 -2.74
N CYS A 279 -6.41 -2.76 -2.57
CA CYS A 279 -6.09 -3.74 -1.54
C CYS A 279 -4.82 -4.53 -1.87
N THR A 280 -4.28 -5.23 -0.87
CA THR A 280 -3.09 -6.10 -0.98
C THR A 280 -3.27 -7.20 -2.01
N ASP A 281 -4.41 -7.88 -2.01
CA ASP A 281 -4.76 -8.92 -2.98
C ASP A 281 -4.76 -8.38 -4.42
N CYS A 282 -5.49 -7.28 -4.67
CA CYS A 282 -5.49 -6.64 -5.99
C CYS A 282 -4.08 -6.24 -6.41
N HIS A 283 -3.27 -5.68 -5.51
CA HIS A 283 -1.89 -5.33 -5.84
C HIS A 283 -1.06 -6.54 -6.31
N ALA A 284 -1.19 -7.68 -5.63
CA ALA A 284 -0.50 -8.92 -5.99
C ALA A 284 -1.02 -9.49 -7.32
N VAL A 285 -2.35 -9.55 -7.49
CA VAL A 285 -2.98 -10.07 -8.71
C VAL A 285 -2.61 -9.24 -9.94
N ILE A 286 -2.62 -7.91 -9.84
CA ILE A 286 -2.33 -7.05 -10.98
C ILE A 286 -0.87 -7.22 -11.44
N LYS A 287 0.06 -7.46 -10.51
CA LYS A 287 1.43 -7.84 -10.84
C LYS A 287 1.47 -9.14 -11.66
N LEU A 288 0.78 -10.18 -11.21
CA LEU A 288 0.69 -11.45 -11.93
C LEU A 288 0.02 -11.30 -13.29
N ILE A 289 -1.04 -10.50 -13.41
CA ILE A 289 -1.70 -10.23 -14.70
C ILE A 289 -0.74 -9.53 -15.66
N SER A 290 0.00 -8.53 -15.19
CA SER A 290 1.05 -7.85 -15.98
C SER A 290 2.05 -8.86 -16.55
N ASP A 291 2.51 -9.80 -15.71
CA ASP A 291 3.50 -10.81 -16.11
C ASP A 291 2.94 -11.87 -17.06
N ILE A 292 1.74 -12.39 -16.79
CA ILE A 292 1.07 -13.44 -17.57
C ILE A 292 0.69 -12.94 -18.96
N PHE A 293 0.17 -11.71 -19.06
CA PHE A 293 -0.31 -11.15 -20.32
C PHE A 293 0.73 -10.30 -21.05
N GLY A 294 1.91 -10.08 -20.44
CA GLY A 294 2.97 -9.26 -21.02
C GLY A 294 2.53 -7.81 -21.24
N ARG A 295 1.81 -7.25 -20.26
CA ARG A 295 1.19 -5.92 -20.33
C ARG A 295 1.72 -5.03 -19.22
N GLU A 296 2.16 -3.83 -19.55
CA GLU A 296 2.30 -2.80 -18.53
C GLU A 296 0.91 -2.43 -18.00
N VAL A 297 0.72 -2.50 -16.68
CA VAL A 297 -0.51 -2.06 -16.02
C VAL A 297 -0.17 -0.92 -15.06
N ILE A 298 -0.79 0.23 -15.26
CA ILE A 298 -0.64 1.41 -14.43
C ILE A 298 -1.97 1.65 -13.73
N VAL A 299 -1.98 1.55 -12.40
CA VAL A 299 -3.15 1.82 -11.58
C VAL A 299 -2.89 3.05 -10.72
N ARG A 300 -3.67 4.11 -10.91
CA ARG A 300 -3.69 5.27 -10.03
C ARG A 300 -4.80 5.08 -9.01
N ASP A 301 -4.46 5.07 -7.73
CA ASP A 301 -5.44 5.18 -6.65
C ASP A 301 -5.46 6.58 -6.05
N ARG A 302 -6.14 6.76 -4.90
CA ARG A 302 -6.20 8.05 -4.19
C ARG A 302 -4.83 8.56 -3.72
N ASN A 303 -3.84 7.67 -3.55
CA ASN A 303 -2.59 7.98 -2.87
C ASN A 303 -1.40 8.00 -3.82
N ARG A 304 -1.36 7.10 -4.82
CA ARG A 304 -0.18 6.93 -5.68
C ARG A 304 -0.49 6.19 -6.99
N PHE A 305 0.53 6.12 -7.83
CA PHE A 305 0.58 5.23 -8.98
C PHE A 305 1.24 3.90 -8.61
N HIS A 306 0.66 2.82 -9.11
CA HIS A 306 1.18 1.47 -9.06
C HIS A 306 1.51 1.07 -10.50
N CYS A 307 2.80 0.89 -10.79
CA CYS A 307 3.26 0.52 -12.12
C CYS A 307 3.74 -0.92 -12.08
N PHE A 308 3.03 -1.78 -12.80
CA PHE A 308 3.34 -3.20 -12.93
C PHE A 308 3.88 -3.44 -14.32
N ARG A 309 5.13 -3.89 -14.40
CA ARG A 309 5.81 -4.26 -15.63
C ARG A 309 6.76 -5.41 -15.33
N LYS A 310 6.91 -6.32 -16.29
CA LYS A 310 7.96 -7.33 -16.24
C LYS A 310 9.31 -6.63 -16.38
N GLU A 311 10.18 -6.76 -15.38
CA GLU A 311 11.57 -6.31 -15.53
C GLU A 311 12.20 -7.16 -16.63
N MET A 312 12.55 -6.53 -17.76
CA MET A 312 13.43 -7.18 -18.73
C MET A 312 14.78 -7.38 -18.02
N GLU A 313 15.30 -8.61 -18.00
CA GLU A 313 16.67 -8.89 -17.59
C GLU A 313 17.58 -7.89 -18.31
N LYS A 314 18.22 -6.99 -17.54
CA LYS A 314 19.30 -6.18 -18.09
C LYS A 314 20.35 -7.18 -18.60
N PRO A 315 20.88 -7.04 -19.83
CA PRO A 315 22.00 -7.87 -20.25
C PRO A 315 23.09 -7.73 -19.19
N ALA A 316 23.55 -8.86 -18.67
CA ALA A 316 24.53 -8.92 -17.59
C ALA A 316 25.80 -8.18 -18.02
N VAL A 317 25.93 -6.91 -17.62
CA VAL A 317 27.22 -6.23 -17.61
C VAL A 317 27.97 -6.86 -16.44
N GLY A 318 28.93 -7.72 -16.77
CA GLY A 318 29.68 -8.53 -15.83
C GLY A 318 30.31 -7.69 -14.72
N THR A 319 29.75 -7.78 -13.52
CA THR A 319 30.43 -7.44 -12.28
C THR A 319 30.34 -8.65 -11.36
N ARG A 320 31.53 -9.23 -11.09
CA ARG A 320 31.72 -10.35 -10.17
C ARG A 320 31.13 -9.98 -8.80
N LYS A 321 30.09 -10.69 -8.36
CA LYS A 321 29.65 -10.68 -6.96
C LYS A 321 30.67 -11.45 -6.13
N LEU A 322 31.40 -10.75 -5.27
CA LEU A 322 32.04 -11.33 -4.09
C LEU A 322 30.93 -11.57 -3.05
N PHE A 323 30.59 -12.84 -2.83
CA PHE A 323 29.81 -13.27 -1.66
C PHE A 323 30.78 -13.36 -0.47
N GLN A 324 30.56 -12.55 0.56
CA GLN A 324 31.15 -12.76 1.88
C GLN A 324 30.01 -13.10 2.83
N GLY A 325 29.97 -14.36 3.27
CA GLY A 325 28.99 -14.89 4.18
C GLY A 325 29.19 -14.39 5.61
N HIS A 326 28.09 -14.28 6.35
CA HIS A 326 28.10 -14.30 7.80
C HIS A 326 27.24 -15.48 8.25
N LEU A 327 27.89 -16.40 8.96
CA LEU A 327 27.31 -17.54 9.65
C LEU A 327 26.30 -17.08 10.69
N ILE A 328 25.12 -17.71 10.71
CA ILE A 328 24.24 -17.74 11.88
C ILE A 328 24.54 -19.03 12.67
N SER A 329 24.70 -18.84 13.97
CA SER A 329 25.04 -19.81 15.01
C SER A 329 24.05 -21.00 15.08
N ALA A 330 24.60 -22.20 15.25
CA ALA A 330 23.88 -23.45 15.43
C ALA A 330 23.45 -23.63 16.91
N MET A 331 22.16 -23.86 17.14
CA MET A 331 21.65 -24.47 18.38
C MET A 331 21.57 -25.98 18.21
N ALA A 332 22.11 -26.67 19.22
CA ALA A 332 22.27 -28.11 19.29
C ALA A 332 20.93 -28.86 19.43
N ILE A 333 20.75 -29.91 18.63
CA ILE A 333 19.86 -31.03 18.92
C ILE A 333 20.71 -32.30 18.81
N GLY A 334 21.00 -32.90 19.96
CA GLY A 334 21.75 -34.15 20.07
C GLY A 334 20.90 -35.33 19.62
N PHE A 335 21.36 -36.03 18.60
CA PHE A 335 20.96 -37.39 18.29
C PHE A 335 22.10 -38.32 18.72
N VAL A 336 21.87 -39.10 19.78
CA VAL A 336 22.76 -40.18 20.21
C VAL A 336 22.55 -41.36 19.27
N VAL A 337 23.57 -41.68 18.48
CA VAL A 337 23.66 -42.88 17.65
C VAL A 337 23.99 -44.08 18.54
N ARG A 338 23.10 -45.08 18.52
CA ARG A 338 23.36 -46.45 19.00
C ARG A 338 24.40 -47.13 18.09
N GLY A 339 25.40 -47.75 18.70
CA GLY A 339 26.36 -48.63 18.04
C GLY A 339 27.03 -49.58 19.02
N SER A 340 26.43 -50.78 19.14
CA SER A 340 27.07 -52.11 19.25
C SER A 340 28.34 -52.32 20.10
N ASN A 341 28.24 -53.13 21.18
CA ASN A 341 28.82 -54.49 21.29
C ASN A 341 28.92 -55.00 22.74
N GLY A 342 28.78 -56.33 22.91
CA GLY A 342 29.15 -57.11 24.12
C GLY A 342 27.93 -57.62 24.90
N TYR A 343 27.42 -58.83 24.68
CA TYR A 343 27.86 -60.15 25.22
C TYR A 343 27.70 -60.32 26.73
N GLU A 344 27.05 -61.43 27.10
CA GLU A 344 27.04 -62.13 28.42
C GLU A 344 26.31 -61.37 29.55
N GLU A 345 25.61 -61.94 30.52
CA GLU A 345 25.29 -63.28 31.05
C GLU A 345 24.12 -62.98 32.02
N ASP A 346 23.00 -63.70 31.95
CA ASP A 346 22.61 -64.77 32.88
C ASP A 346 22.02 -64.31 34.24
N GLN A 347 20.89 -64.96 34.56
CA GLN A 347 20.33 -65.26 35.89
C GLN A 347 19.35 -64.29 36.60
N ASP A 348 18.14 -64.87 36.74
CA ASP A 348 17.09 -64.78 37.77
C ASP A 348 16.12 -63.60 37.87
#